data_AF-A0A813YCI3-F1
#
_entry.id   AF-A0A813YCI3-F1
#
_cell.length_a   1.000
_cell.length_b   1.000
_cell.length_c   1.000
_cell.angle_alpha   90.00
_cell.angle_beta   90.00
_cell.angle_gamma   90.00
#
_symmetry.space_group_name_H-M   'P 1'
#
loop_
_entity.id
_entity.type
_entity.pdbx_description
1 polymer ?
#
loop_
_entity_poly.entity_id
_entity_poly.type
_entity_poly.pdbx_seq_one_letter_code
_entity_poly.pdbx_strand_id
1 'polypeptide(L)'
;MGYSWLRKIWYLCDGYYIGGQCAIIMFGATSRISYKNVPNWYKDLIHVCENISIVLCRNKVDVKARKVKAKTIVFHRQYCMQYYDISGRSNYNFEKPFLSLSCKLAGDANLQFTAMPVLEVYFFHLAH
;
A
#
# COMPACT_ATOMS: atom_id res chain seq x y z
N MET A 1 -21.51 32.68 0.16
CA MET A 1 -21.73 31.40 -0.54
C MET A 1 -20.56 31.18 -1.49
N GLY A 2 -19.59 30.33 -1.11
CA GLY A 2 -18.37 30.09 -1.89
C GLY A 2 -18.10 28.59 -1.95
N TYR A 3 -18.05 28.08 -3.17
CA TYR A 3 -17.96 26.67 -3.54
C TYR A 3 -16.73 25.98 -2.91
N SER A 4 -16.96 25.00 -2.03
CA SER A 4 -15.93 24.09 -1.49
C SER A 4 -16.11 22.71 -2.12
N TRP A 5 -15.90 22.61 -3.43
CA TRP A 5 -16.03 21.37 -4.22
C TRP A 5 -14.69 20.70 -4.55
N LEU A 6 -13.64 20.99 -3.78
CA LEU A 6 -12.39 20.23 -3.86
C LEU A 6 -12.05 19.65 -2.48
N ARG A 7 -12.90 18.74 -2.00
CA ARG A 7 -12.47 17.78 -0.98
C ARG A 7 -11.42 16.88 -1.62
N LYS A 8 -10.15 17.25 -1.41
CA LYS A 8 -9.03 16.33 -1.53
C LYS A 8 -9.38 15.12 -0.67
N ILE A 9 -9.55 13.94 -1.28
CA ILE A 9 -10.10 12.71 -0.69
C ILE A 9 -9.11 12.16 0.34
N TRP A 10 -9.00 12.83 1.49
CA TRP A 10 -8.08 12.45 2.56
C TRP A 10 -8.66 11.38 3.49
N TYR A 11 -9.98 11.19 3.46
CA TYR A 11 -10.71 10.19 4.23
C TYR A 11 -11.57 9.38 3.27
N LEU A 12 -11.36 8.06 3.25
CA LEU A 12 -12.33 7.14 2.65
C LEU A 12 -13.48 7.01 3.63
N CYS A 13 -14.70 7.18 3.16
CA CYS A 13 -15.89 6.85 3.95
C CYS A 13 -15.93 5.34 4.24
N ASP A 14 -16.56 4.96 5.35
CA ASP A 14 -16.64 3.55 5.80
C ASP A 14 -17.14 2.59 4.70
N GLY A 15 -18.02 3.09 3.82
CA GLY A 15 -18.54 2.35 2.67
C GLY A 15 -17.49 1.81 1.69
N TYR A 16 -16.29 2.37 1.62
CA TYR A 16 -15.21 1.87 0.76
C TYR A 16 -14.54 0.60 1.30
N TYR A 17 -14.70 0.32 2.59
CA TYR A 17 -14.09 -0.84 3.23
C TYR A 17 -15.06 -2.02 3.30
N ILE A 18 -16.37 -1.78 3.27
CA ILE A 18 -17.40 -2.82 3.43
C ILE A 18 -17.19 -3.96 2.43
N GLY A 19 -17.09 -5.19 2.94
CA GLY A 19 -16.92 -6.40 2.14
C GLY A 19 -15.48 -6.66 1.66
N GLY A 20 -14.49 -5.86 2.07
CA GLY A 20 -13.09 -6.12 1.77
C GLY A 20 -12.59 -7.42 2.39
N GLN A 21 -11.97 -8.30 1.59
CA GLN A 21 -11.41 -9.58 2.07
C GLN A 21 -9.92 -9.45 2.46
N CYS A 22 -9.24 -8.44 1.94
CA CYS A 22 -7.84 -8.12 2.21
C CYS A 22 -7.55 -6.65 1.94
N ALA A 23 -6.41 -6.15 2.43
CA ALA A 23 -6.01 -4.76 2.18
C ALA A 23 -4.51 -4.60 1.99
N ILE A 24 -4.15 -3.51 1.31
CA ILE A 24 -2.77 -3.01 1.20
C ILE A 24 -2.73 -1.61 1.81
N ILE A 25 -1.94 -1.42 2.86
CA ILE A 25 -1.64 -0.10 3.41
C ILE A 25 -0.34 0.37 2.80
N MET A 26 -0.32 1.57 2.19
CA MET A 26 0.84 2.07 1.47
C MET A 26 1.29 3.44 1.99
N PHE A 27 2.61 3.61 2.15
CA PHE A 27 3.22 4.90 2.44
C PHE A 27 4.42 5.16 1.53
N GLY A 28 4.86 6.41 1.41
CA GLY A 28 5.97 6.80 0.53
C GLY A 28 7.31 6.86 1.27
N ALA A 29 8.36 6.26 0.68
CA ALA A 29 9.73 6.32 1.20
C ALA A 29 10.27 7.76 1.35
N THR A 30 9.71 8.71 0.59
CA THR A 30 10.09 10.13 0.59
C THR A 30 9.27 10.98 1.55
N SER A 31 8.21 10.45 2.20
CA SER A 31 7.32 11.22 3.09
C SER A 31 7.20 10.57 4.47
N ARG A 32 7.85 11.17 5.48
CA ARG A 32 7.72 10.73 6.88
C ARG A 32 6.28 10.81 7.40
N ILE A 33 5.53 11.82 6.95
CA ILE A 33 4.14 12.03 7.37
C ILE A 33 3.27 10.84 6.93
N SER A 34 3.50 10.32 5.71
CA SER A 34 2.75 9.16 5.24
C SER A 34 2.95 7.92 6.11
N TYR A 35 4.18 7.67 6.59
CA TYR A 35 4.42 6.57 7.53
C TYR A 35 3.81 6.83 8.92
N LYS A 36 3.82 8.08 9.40
CA LYS A 36 3.17 8.44 10.68
C LYS A 36 1.66 8.22 10.68
N ASN A 37 1.01 8.24 9.52
CA ASN A 37 -0.43 8.02 9.38
C ASN A 37 -0.84 6.55 9.27
N VAL A 38 0.10 5.63 9.04
CA VAL A 38 -0.17 4.18 8.92
C VAL A 38 -1.00 3.63 10.09
N PRO A 39 -0.72 3.97 11.37
CA PRO A 39 -1.54 3.50 12.48
C PRO A 39 -3.00 3.98 12.42
N ASN A 40 -3.26 5.17 11.89
CA ASN A 40 -4.62 5.69 11.77
C ASN A 40 -5.37 4.95 10.66
N TRP A 41 -4.76 4.80 9.48
CA TRP A 41 -5.36 4.03 8.38
C TRP A 41 -5.62 2.57 8.76
N TYR A 42 -4.72 1.97 9.53
CA TYR A 42 -4.94 0.63 10.06
C TYR A 42 -6.16 0.58 10.98
N LYS A 43 -6.28 1.52 11.92
CA LYS A 43 -7.44 1.62 12.83
C LYS A 43 -8.75 1.80 12.08
N ASP A 44 -8.79 2.71 11.12
CA ASP A 44 -9.97 2.95 10.30
C ASP A 44 -10.38 1.68 9.53
N LEU A 45 -9.40 0.97 8.97
CA LEU A 45 -9.63 -0.28 8.24
C LEU A 45 -10.19 -1.39 9.13
N ILE A 46 -9.55 -1.68 10.27
CA ILE A 46 -9.98 -2.78 11.15
C ILE A 46 -11.30 -2.49 11.86
N HIS A 47 -11.73 -1.23 11.93
CA HIS A 47 -13.03 -0.86 12.48
C HIS A 47 -14.18 -1.32 11.57
N VAL A 48 -13.94 -1.43 10.26
CA VAL A 48 -14.94 -1.88 9.28
C VAL A 48 -14.72 -3.34 8.87
N CYS A 49 -13.46 -3.76 8.71
CA CYS A 49 -13.08 -5.10 8.27
C CYS A 49 -12.31 -5.83 9.36
N GLU A 50 -12.98 -6.72 10.07
CA GLU A 50 -12.33 -7.56 11.07
C GLU A 50 -11.61 -8.75 10.43
N ASN A 51 -10.43 -9.10 10.97
CA ASN A 51 -9.69 -10.32 10.65
C ASN A 51 -9.29 -10.52 9.16
N ILE A 52 -9.04 -9.45 8.42
CA ILE A 52 -8.58 -9.53 7.03
C ILE A 52 -7.06 -9.59 6.91
N SER A 53 -6.56 -10.17 5.81
CA SER A 53 -5.14 -10.17 5.50
C SER A 53 -4.67 -8.78 5.03
N ILE A 54 -3.65 -8.24 5.70
CA ILE A 54 -3.13 -6.88 5.41
C ILE A 54 -1.63 -6.95 5.08
N VAL A 55 -1.23 -6.22 4.04
CA VAL A 55 0.18 -6.03 3.65
C VAL A 55 0.55 -4.55 3.78
N LEU A 56 1.74 -4.28 4.33
CA LEU A 56 2.31 -2.93 4.41
C LEU A 56 3.32 -2.71 3.29
N CYS A 57 3.14 -1.66 2.49
CA CYS A 57 4.00 -1.35 1.35
C CYS A 57 4.68 0.00 1.51
N ARG A 58 6.01 0.04 1.32
CA ARG A 58 6.77 1.28 1.15
C ARG A 58 7.00 1.55 -0.33
N ASN A 59 6.34 2.56 -0.87
CA ASN A 59 6.45 2.96 -2.27
C ASN A 59 7.56 4.00 -2.52
N LYS A 60 7.96 4.17 -3.78
CA LYS A 60 8.97 5.14 -4.26
C LYS A 60 10.40 4.84 -3.77
N VAL A 61 10.74 3.56 -3.64
CA VAL A 61 12.08 3.13 -3.17
C VAL A 61 13.18 3.36 -4.20
N ASP A 62 12.82 3.62 -5.46
CA ASP A 62 13.71 4.06 -6.54
C ASP A 62 14.31 5.46 -6.28
N VAL A 63 13.63 6.30 -5.52
CA VAL A 63 14.10 7.67 -5.22
C VAL A 63 15.27 7.61 -4.23
N LYS A 64 16.41 8.23 -4.58
CA LYS A 64 17.61 8.24 -3.72
C LYS A 64 17.41 9.02 -2.41
N ALA A 65 16.72 10.15 -2.45
CA ALA A 65 16.46 11.03 -1.30
C ALA A 65 15.34 10.50 -0.37
N ARG A 66 15.52 9.30 0.19
CA ARG A 66 14.52 8.66 1.07
C ARG A 66 14.55 9.30 2.46
N LYS A 67 13.37 9.66 2.97
CA LYS A 67 13.21 10.24 4.31
C LYS A 67 12.84 9.21 5.38
N VAL A 68 12.35 8.04 4.96
CA VAL A 68 11.97 6.91 5.84
C VAL A 68 12.94 5.75 5.61
N LYS A 69 13.75 5.42 6.61
CA LYS A 69 14.75 4.34 6.54
C LYS A 69 14.10 3.00 6.88
N ALA A 70 14.60 1.90 6.31
CA ALA A 70 14.04 0.56 6.55
C ALA A 70 13.99 0.21 8.05
N LYS A 71 15.07 0.56 8.78
CA LYS A 71 15.20 0.30 10.23
C LYS A 71 14.14 0.98 11.10
N THR A 72 13.52 2.07 10.63
CA THR A 72 12.50 2.81 11.42
C THR A 72 11.09 2.27 11.21
N ILE A 73 10.92 1.29 10.32
CA ILE A 73 9.62 0.74 9.95
C ILE A 73 9.39 -0.50 10.80
N VAL A 74 8.64 -0.36 11.88
CA VAL A 74 8.39 -1.42 12.87
C VAL A 74 6.93 -1.82 12.97
N PHE A 75 6.01 -1.03 12.40
CA PHE A 75 4.57 -1.23 12.53
C PHE A 75 4.12 -2.62 12.06
N HIS A 76 4.67 -3.10 10.94
CA HIS A 76 4.36 -4.44 10.41
C HIS A 76 4.67 -5.55 11.41
N ARG A 77 5.72 -5.41 12.25
CA ARG A 77 6.10 -6.41 13.24
C ARG A 77 5.12 -6.48 14.40
N GLN A 78 4.58 -5.32 14.80
CA GLN A 78 3.63 -5.22 15.92
C GLN A 78 2.34 -6.00 15.63
N TYR A 79 1.94 -6.09 14.37
CA TYR A 79 0.71 -6.75 13.93
C TYR A 79 0.96 -7.97 13.02
N CYS A 80 2.18 -8.49 12.98
CA CYS A 80 2.58 -9.64 12.16
C CYS A 80 2.18 -9.52 10.66
N MET A 81 2.24 -8.32 10.11
CA MET A 81 1.94 -8.03 8.72
C MET A 81 3.15 -8.32 7.83
N GLN A 82 2.88 -8.70 6.58
CA GLN A 82 3.92 -8.75 5.56
C GLN A 82 4.31 -7.33 5.13
N TYR A 83 5.58 -7.14 4.82
CA TYR A 83 6.14 -5.84 4.45
C TYR A 83 6.97 -5.93 3.16
N TYR A 84 6.68 -5.05 2.21
CA TYR A 84 7.43 -4.98 0.95
C TYR A 84 7.86 -3.56 0.61
N ASP A 85 9.10 -3.45 0.12
CA ASP A 85 9.60 -2.29 -0.61
C ASP A 85 9.18 -2.41 -2.07
N ILE A 86 8.42 -1.43 -2.57
CA ILE A 86 7.92 -1.39 -3.94
C ILE A 86 8.27 -0.08 -4.64
N SER A 87 8.31 -0.12 -5.97
CA SER A 87 8.23 1.09 -6.79
C SER A 87 7.21 0.89 -7.89
N GLY A 88 6.12 1.67 -7.85
CA GLY A 88 5.18 1.74 -8.97
C GLY A 88 5.77 2.39 -10.23
N ARG A 89 6.94 3.04 -10.14
CA ARG A 89 7.60 3.64 -11.31
C ARG A 89 8.43 2.63 -12.08
N SER A 90 9.22 1.82 -11.36
CA SER A 90 10.12 0.84 -11.96
C SER A 90 9.57 -0.58 -11.93
N ASN A 91 8.31 -0.75 -11.51
CA ASN A 91 7.66 -2.04 -11.27
C ASN A 91 8.42 -2.96 -10.31
N TYR A 92 9.26 -2.39 -9.43
CA TYR A 92 10.07 -3.16 -8.50
C TYR A 92 9.18 -3.80 -7.41
N ASN A 93 9.25 -5.14 -7.29
CA ASN A 93 8.45 -5.96 -6.36
C ASN A 93 6.93 -5.68 -6.43
N PHE A 94 6.42 -5.16 -7.54
CA PHE A 94 5.06 -4.70 -7.63
C PHE A 94 4.03 -5.83 -7.46
N GLU A 95 4.41 -7.04 -7.87
CA GLU A 95 3.63 -8.27 -7.77
C GLU A 95 3.62 -8.89 -6.37
N LYS A 96 4.64 -8.63 -5.54
CA LYS A 96 4.84 -9.31 -4.24
C LYS A 96 3.68 -9.10 -3.25
N PRO A 97 3.13 -7.88 -3.07
CA PRO A 97 1.99 -7.68 -2.18
C PRO A 97 0.76 -8.47 -2.61
N PHE A 98 0.47 -8.48 -3.92
CA PHE A 98 -0.67 -9.21 -4.46
C PHE A 98 -0.49 -10.71 -4.31
N LEU A 99 0.70 -11.23 -4.65
CA LEU A 99 1.00 -12.65 -4.50
C LEU A 99 0.83 -13.10 -3.03
N SER A 100 1.36 -12.31 -2.08
CA SER A 100 1.25 -12.61 -0.65
C SER A 100 -0.21 -12.67 -0.18
N LEU A 101 -1.05 -11.74 -0.65
CA LEU A 101 -2.47 -11.74 -0.35
C LEU A 101 -3.18 -12.93 -1.01
N SER A 102 -2.91 -13.21 -2.28
CA SER A 102 -3.50 -14.35 -3.00
C SER A 102 -3.17 -15.68 -2.33
N CYS A 103 -1.91 -15.91 -1.91
CA CYS A 103 -1.53 -17.11 -1.18
C CYS A 103 -2.33 -17.27 0.12
N LYS A 104 -2.49 -16.18 0.89
CA LYS A 104 -3.24 -16.20 2.15
C LYS A 104 -4.73 -16.43 1.95
N LEU A 105 -5.33 -15.79 0.94
CA LEU A 105 -6.77 -15.90 0.66
C LEU A 105 -7.13 -17.25 0.06
N ALA A 106 -6.27 -17.81 -0.80
CA ALA A 106 -6.47 -19.13 -1.39
C ALA A 106 -6.11 -20.27 -0.44
N GLY A 107 -5.37 -19.99 0.64
CA GLY A 107 -4.82 -21.03 1.53
C GLY A 107 -3.72 -21.86 0.88
N ASP A 108 -3.09 -21.37 -0.19
CA ASP A 108 -2.06 -22.07 -0.95
C ASP A 108 -0.74 -21.28 -0.96
N ALA A 109 0.26 -21.82 -0.25
CA ALA A 109 1.59 -21.25 -0.16
C ALA A 109 2.42 -21.43 -1.45
N ASN A 110 2.03 -22.36 -2.32
CA ASN A 110 2.73 -22.64 -3.58
C ASN A 110 2.12 -21.89 -4.77
N LEU A 111 1.08 -21.08 -4.55
CA LEU A 111 0.46 -20.25 -5.57
C LEU A 111 1.51 -19.35 -6.22
N GLN A 112 1.54 -19.34 -7.55
CA GLN A 112 2.42 -18.50 -8.36
C GLN A 112 1.63 -17.81 -9.45
N PHE A 113 2.02 -16.58 -9.78
CA PHE A 113 1.52 -15.91 -10.98
C PHE A 113 2.25 -16.46 -12.19
N THR A 114 1.50 -16.95 -13.17
CA THR A 114 2.03 -17.55 -14.40
C THR A 114 2.41 -16.52 -15.46
N ALA A 115 1.86 -15.30 -15.35
CA ALA A 115 2.18 -14.19 -16.21
C ALA A 115 2.16 -12.88 -15.40
N MET A 116 3.00 -11.93 -15.78
CA MET A 116 2.83 -10.56 -15.30
C MET A 116 1.66 -9.92 -16.05
N PRO A 117 0.77 -9.18 -15.36
CA PRO A 117 -0.25 -8.40 -16.05
C PRO A 117 0.42 -7.38 -16.97
N VAL A 118 -0.27 -6.96 -18.03
CA VAL A 118 0.21 -5.88 -18.89
C VAL A 118 0.31 -4.60 -18.05
N LEU A 119 1.54 -4.15 -17.79
CA LEU A 119 1.81 -2.94 -17.02
C LEU A 119 2.01 -1.77 -17.99
N GLU A 120 1.19 -0.73 -17.89
CA GLU A 120 1.43 0.51 -18.62
C GLU A 120 2.72 1.16 -18.12
N VAL A 121 3.67 1.37 -19.04
CA VAL A 121 4.87 2.15 -18.75
C VAL A 121 4.49 3.63 -18.83
N TYR A 122 4.13 4.22 -17.69
CA TYR A 122 3.96 5.67 -17.62
C TYR A 122 5.32 6.35 -17.76
N PHE A 123 5.73 6.64 -19.00
CA PHE A 123 6.79 7.59 -19.28
C PHE A 123 6.30 8.98 -18.88
N PHE A 124 6.50 9.37 -17.62
CA PHE A 124 6.52 10.78 -17.25
C PHE A 124 7.82 11.37 -17.83
N HIS A 125 7.80 11.68 -19.13
CA HIS A 125 8.77 12.59 -19.73
C HIS A 125 8.59 13.96 -19.09
N LEU A 126 9.73 14.55 -18.74
CA LEU A 126 9.90 15.87 -18.16
C LEU A 126 9.06 16.91 -18.93
N ALA A 127 8.06 17.50 -18.28
CA ALA A 127 7.70 18.87 -18.58
C ALA A 127 8.71 19.74 -17.84
N HIS A 128 9.53 20.44 -18.63
CA HIS A 128 10.46 21.49 -18.21
C HIS A 128 9.81 22.54 -17.30
#